data_AF-A0A447JQQ1-F1
#
_entry.id   AF-A0A447JQQ1-F1
#
_cell.length_a   1.000
_cell.length_b   1.000
_cell.length_c   1.000
_cell.angle_alpha   90.00
_cell.angle_beta   90.00
_cell.angle_gamma   90.00
#
_symmetry.space_group_name_H-M   'P 1'
#
loop_
_entity.id
_entity.type
_entity.pdbx_description
1 polymer ?
#
loop_
_entity_poly.entity_id
_entity_poly.type
_entity_poly.pdbx_seq_one_letter_code
_entity_poly.pdbx_strand_id
1 'polypeptide(L)' 'MILAWMLLAGNWVMLPGMWQWVVGRFIPTLILVMMLIDLGAFVGVQGENKFGKATQDVKFKAEP' A
#
# COMPACT_ATOMS: atom_id res chain seq x y z
N MET A 1 -7.20 -1.00 -3.37
CA MET A 1 -7.26 -1.74 -4.67
C MET A 1 -8.61 -1.63 -5.37
N ILE A 2 -9.72 -2.10 -4.78
CA ILE A 2 -11.04 -2.13 -5.45
C ILE A 2 -11.47 -0.73 -5.93
N LEU A 3 -11.38 0.29 -5.06
CA LEU A 3 -11.70 1.68 -5.42
C LEU A 3 -10.87 2.23 -6.58
N ALA A 4 -9.55 2.01 -6.59
CA ALA A 4 -8.69 2.46 -7.69
C ALA A 4 -9.08 1.79 -9.02
N TRP A 5 -9.43 0.50 -8.98
CA TRP A 5 -9.90 -0.23 -10.16
C TRP A 5 -11.25 0.27 -10.66
N MET A 6 -12.21 0.51 -9.75
CA MET A 6 -13.51 1.11 -10.10
C MET A 6 -13.33 2.50 -10.74
N LEU A 7 -12.40 3.30 -10.21
CA LEU A 7 -12.09 4.61 -10.76
C LEU A 7 -11.40 4.54 -12.13
N LEU A 8 -10.66 3.49 -12.46
CA LEU A 8 -10.11 3.30 -13.81
C LEU A 8 -11.14 2.77 -14.81
N ALA A 9 -12.06 1.92 -14.36
CA ALA A 9 -13.06 1.27 -15.21
C ALA A 9 -14.29 2.16 -15.53
N GLY A 10 -14.49 3.26 -14.81
CA GLY A 10 -15.60 4.18 -15.02
C GLY A 10 -15.51 4.98 -16.33
N ASN A 11 -16.68 5.38 -16.87
CA ASN A 11 -16.75 6.27 -18.02
C ASN A 11 -16.73 7.75 -17.57
N TRP A 12 -15.54 8.36 -17.60
CA TRP A 12 -15.34 9.75 -17.16
C TRP A 12 -15.46 10.79 -18.26
N VAL A 13 -15.81 10.39 -19.50
CA VAL A 13 -16.02 11.31 -20.62
C VAL A 13 -17.18 12.28 -20.34
N MET A 14 -18.09 11.91 -19.44
CA MET A 14 -19.17 12.77 -18.97
C MET A 14 -18.72 13.98 -18.12
N LEU A 15 -17.49 13.96 -17.59
CA LEU A 15 -16.97 15.04 -16.76
C LEU A 15 -16.29 16.10 -17.64
N PRO A 16 -16.59 17.40 -17.45
CA PRO A 16 -16.02 18.44 -18.27
C PRO A 16 -14.57 18.74 -17.89
N GLY A 17 -13.75 19.00 -18.92
CA GLY A 17 -12.41 19.56 -18.78
C GLY A 17 -11.46 18.71 -17.95
N MET A 18 -10.77 19.33 -16.99
CA MET A 18 -9.72 18.70 -16.19
C MET A 18 -10.23 17.57 -15.29
N TRP A 19 -11.53 17.57 -14.94
CA TRP A 19 -12.12 16.57 -14.03
C TRP A 19 -12.07 15.15 -14.58
N GLN A 20 -12.19 14.98 -15.90
CA GLN A 20 -12.03 13.67 -16.53
C GLN A 20 -10.64 13.08 -16.23
N TRP A 21 -9.60 13.89 -16.33
CA TRP A 21 -8.23 13.46 -16.10
C TRP A 21 -7.95 13.22 -14.61
N VAL A 22 -8.45 14.10 -13.72
CA VAL A 22 -8.24 13.97 -12.27
C VAL A 22 -8.88 12.69 -11.74
N VAL A 23 -10.14 12.43 -12.08
CA VAL A 23 -10.88 11.27 -11.56
C VAL A 23 -10.44 9.98 -12.26
N GLY A 24 -10.23 10.02 -13.57
CA GLY A 24 -9.92 8.81 -14.35
C GLY A 24 -8.46 8.39 -14.33
N ARG A 25 -7.53 9.25 -13.91
CA ARG A 25 -6.08 8.94 -13.94
C ARG A 25 -5.37 9.33 -12.66
N PHE A 26 -5.46 10.61 -12.25
CA PHE A 26 -4.67 11.10 -11.12
C PHE A 26 -4.99 10.41 -9.80
N ILE A 27 -6.28 10.38 -9.41
CA ILE A 27 -6.71 9.77 -8.14
C ILE A 27 -6.40 8.26 -8.09
N PRO A 28 -6.72 7.45 -9.12
CA PRO A 28 -6.34 6.04 -9.13
C PRO A 28 -4.84 5.80 -8.97
N THR A 29 -4.01 6.58 -9.67
CA THR A 29 -2.55 6.45 -9.57
C THR A 29 -2.06 6.80 -8.16
N LEU A 30 -2.59 7.85 -7.54
CA LEU A 30 -2.26 8.18 -6.15
C LEU A 30 -2.61 7.05 -5.18
N ILE A 31 -3.79 6.43 -5.32
CA ILE A 31 -4.19 5.30 -4.46
C ILE A 31 -3.22 4.13 -4.62
N LEU A 32 -2.82 3.81 -5.85
CA LEU A 32 -1.87 2.73 -6.12
C LEU A 32 -0.48 3.01 -5.53
N VAL A 33 0.02 4.24 -5.68
CA VAL A 33 1.30 4.66 -5.12
C VAL A 33 1.26 4.61 -3.59
N MET A 34 0.22 5.15 -2.96
CA MET A 34 0.07 5.07 -1.50
C MET A 34 0.02 3.62 -1.02
N MET A 35 -0.76 2.75 -1.68
CA MET A 35 -0.80 1.33 -1.33
C MET A 35 0.55 0.64 -1.48
N LEU A 36 1.33 0.95 -2.53
CA LEU A 36 2.67 0.39 -2.70
C LEU A 36 3.60 0.81 -1.57
N ILE A 37 3.51 2.06 -1.14
CA ILE A 37 4.29 2.57 -0.01
C ILE A 37 3.87 1.86 1.29
N ASP A 38 2.58 1.73 1.54
CA ASP A 38 2.02 1.07 2.73
C ASP A 38 2.36 -0.42 2.81
N LEU A 39 2.41 -1.12 1.66
CA LEU A 39 2.65 -2.55 1.60
C LEU A 39 4.13 -2.95 1.66
N GLY A 40 5.08 -2.03 1.43
CA GLY A 40 6.48 -2.43 1.33
C GLY A 40 7.55 -1.36 1.54
N ALA A 41 7.22 -0.07 1.43
CA ALA A 41 8.19 0.99 1.69
C ALA A 41 8.24 1.37 3.18
N PHE A 42 7.12 1.27 3.90
CA PHE A 42 7.11 1.38 5.36
C PHE A 42 7.50 0.05 6.00
N VAL A 43 8.81 -0.22 6.03
CA VAL A 43 9.38 -1.30 6.83
C VAL A 43 9.04 -1.01 8.30
N GLY A 44 8.32 -1.93 8.96
CA GLY A 44 8.01 -1.81 10.38
C GLY A 44 9.27 -1.63 11.23
N VAL A 45 9.12 -1.09 12.45
CA VAL A 45 10.24 -0.86 13.38
C VAL A 45 11.07 -2.14 13.52
N GLN A 46 12.30 -2.09 13.02
CA GLN A 46 13.26 -3.19 13.13
C GLN A 46 13.81 -3.21 14.56
N GLY A 47 13.58 -4.29 15.30
CA GLY A 47 14.09 -4.46 16.66
C GLY A 47 13.02 -4.38 17.75
N GLU A 48 13.44 -4.06 18.97
CA GLU A 48 12.54 -3.98 20.13
C GLU A 48 11.53 -2.85 19.98
N ASN A 49 10.27 -3.09 20.34
CA ASN A 49 9.23 -2.07 20.35
C ASN A 49 8.37 -2.21 21.62
N LYS A 50 7.44 -1.27 21.84
CA LYS A 50 6.53 -1.27 23.01
C LYS A 50 5.68 -2.54 23.15
N PHE A 51 5.59 -3.37 22.12
CA PHE A 51 4.80 -4.59 22.07
C PHE A 51 5.65 -5.86 22.19
N GLY A 52 6.99 -5.80 22.18
CA GLY A 52 7.83 -6.98 22.31
C GLY A 52 9.33 -6.75 22.11
N LYS A 53 10.12 -7.70 22.61
CA LYS A 53 11.56 -7.79 22.36
C LYS A 53 11.84 -8.19 20.90
N ALA A 54 13.07 -7.97 20.48
CA ALA A 54 13.53 -8.28 19.13
C ALA A 54 13.32 -9.76 18.81
N THR A 55 13.07 -10.05 17.53
CA THR A 55 12.95 -11.41 17.00
C THR A 55 14.21 -12.21 17.34
N GLN A 56 14.03 -13.39 17.94
CA GLN A 56 15.14 -14.31 18.23
C GLN A 56 15.12 -15.45 17.21
N ASP A 57 16.30 -15.89 16.81
CA ASP A 57 16.42 -17.07 15.95
C ASP A 57 15.95 -18.33 16.68
N VAL A 58 15.09 -19.10 16.01
CA VAL A 58 14.58 -20.36 16.54
C VAL A 58 15.68 -21.41 16.46
N LYS A 59 16.20 -21.85 17.61
CA LYS A 59 17.08 -23.02 17.68
C LYS A 59 16.24 -24.30 17.54
N PHE A 60 16.23 -24.89 16.35
CA PHE A 60 15.50 -26.13 16.03
C PHE A 60 16.14 -27.41 16.58
N LYS A 61 17.39 -27.34 17.07
CA LYS A 61 18.07 -28.41 17.78
C LYS A 61 18.65 -27.87 19.08
N ALA A 62 18.48 -28.61 20.16
CA ALA A 62 19.31 -28.45 21.34
C ALA A 62 20.75 -28.80 20.94
N GLU A 63 21.66 -27.83 21.04
CA GLU A 63 23.08 -28.15 21.08
C GLU A 63 23.29 -29.13 22.26
N PRO A 64 24.16 -30.15 22.11
CA PRO A 64 24.34 -31.20 23.11
C PRO A 64 24.84 -30.67 24.46
#